data_AF-A0ABD2CRL4-F1
#
_entry.id   AF-A0ABD2CRL4-F1
#
_cell.length_a   1.000
_cell.length_b   1.000
_cell.length_c   1.000
_cell.angle_alpha   90.00
_cell.angle_beta   90.00
_cell.angle_gamma   90.00
#
_symmetry.space_group_name_H-M   'P 1'
#
loop_
_entity.id
_entity.type
_entity.pdbx_description
1 polymer ?
#
loop_
_entity_poly.entity_id
_entity_poly.type
_entity_poly.pdbx_seq_one_letter_code
_entity_poly.pdbx_strand_id
1 'polypeptide(L)'
;MRYGCRIYNAQCSCGYGCKAEYRYDTNEDCKLALRGRLNDICYRSNPCLHGGSCSQISPNPGFKCRCEGTGYYGTRCEKSCPASNNLRYRGPFPYECVVI
;
A
#
# COMPACT_ATOMS: atom_id res chain seq x y z
N MET A 1 -17.61 16.32 21.91
CA MET A 1 -17.18 17.13 20.75
C MET A 1 -15.67 17.29 20.83
N ARG A 2 -14.92 17.09 19.75
CA ARG A 2 -13.44 17.21 19.72
C ARG A 2 -13.03 18.06 18.52
N TYR A 3 -11.94 18.82 18.65
CA TYR A 3 -11.28 19.41 17.49
C TYR A 3 -10.64 18.30 16.67
N GLY A 4 -10.83 18.33 15.37
CA GLY A 4 -10.16 17.41 14.46
C GLY A 4 -10.16 17.94 13.04
N CYS A 5 -9.50 17.22 12.17
CA CYS A 5 -9.30 17.54 10.77
C CYS A 5 -9.75 16.39 9.88
N ARG A 6 -10.26 16.73 8.70
CA ARG A 6 -10.63 15.79 7.64
C ARG A 6 -10.20 16.34 6.29
N ILE A 7 -9.97 15.44 5.34
CA ILE A 7 -9.67 15.82 3.96
C ILE A 7 -10.99 15.99 3.22
N TYR A 8 -11.20 17.16 2.64
CA TYR A 8 -12.36 17.50 1.83
C TYR A 8 -11.90 18.25 0.59
N ASN A 9 -12.27 17.79 -0.62
CA ASN A 9 -11.83 18.39 -1.89
C ASN A 9 -10.31 18.65 -1.98
N ALA A 10 -9.51 17.64 -1.63
CA ALA A 10 -8.03 17.74 -1.60
C ALA A 10 -7.47 18.85 -0.67
N GLN A 11 -8.26 19.36 0.27
CA GLN A 11 -7.85 20.34 1.26
C GLN A 11 -8.18 19.85 2.68
N CYS A 12 -7.36 20.26 3.65
CA CYS A 12 -7.64 19.96 5.06
C CYS A 12 -8.66 20.94 5.63
N SER A 13 -9.80 20.41 6.05
CA SER A 13 -10.81 21.14 6.80
C SER A 13 -10.77 20.69 8.25
N CYS A 14 -10.54 21.64 9.17
CA CYS A 14 -10.44 21.38 10.61
C CYS A 14 -11.51 22.18 11.36
N GLY A 15 -12.08 21.56 12.39
CA GLY A 15 -13.14 22.18 13.17
C GLY A 15 -13.48 21.36 14.41
N TYR A 16 -14.47 21.84 15.15
CA TYR A 16 -15.04 21.11 16.28
C TYR A 16 -16.26 20.31 15.81
N GLY A 17 -16.35 19.06 16.24
CA GLY A 17 -17.52 18.22 15.94
C GLY A 17 -17.39 16.82 16.51
N CYS A 18 -17.98 15.84 15.83
CA CYS A 18 -17.98 14.46 16.28
C CYS A 18 -16.68 13.76 15.92
N LYS A 19 -16.17 12.90 16.83
CA LYS A 19 -14.92 12.14 16.60
C LYS A 19 -14.99 11.28 15.33
N ALA A 20 -16.19 10.82 14.96
CA ALA A 20 -16.40 10.02 13.75
C ALA A 20 -16.21 10.81 12.44
N GLU A 21 -16.33 12.14 12.47
CA GLU A 21 -16.24 12.99 11.26
C GLU A 21 -14.81 13.40 10.93
N TYR A 22 -13.92 13.36 11.93
CA TYR A 22 -12.53 13.81 11.81
C TYR A 22 -11.59 12.61 11.90
N ARG A 23 -10.89 12.35 10.80
CA ARG A 23 -9.92 11.24 10.69
C ARG A 23 -8.55 11.60 11.27
N TYR A 24 -8.25 12.89 11.36
CA TYR A 24 -6.96 13.41 11.80
C TYR A 24 -7.15 14.31 13.01
N ASP A 25 -6.17 14.30 13.91
CA ASP A 25 -6.25 15.09 15.15
C ASP A 25 -5.67 16.48 14.96
N THR A 26 -4.72 16.62 14.03
CA THR A 26 -4.07 17.89 13.70
C THR A 26 -4.16 18.23 12.21
N ASN A 27 -4.03 19.52 11.90
CA ASN A 27 -3.97 20.00 10.51
C ASN A 27 -2.70 19.48 9.81
N GLU A 28 -1.62 19.31 10.55
CA GLU A 28 -0.36 18.76 10.05
C GLU A 28 -0.50 17.31 9.64
N ASP A 29 -1.11 16.45 10.46
CA ASP A 29 -1.38 15.05 10.10
C ASP A 29 -2.26 14.95 8.85
N CYS A 30 -3.27 15.82 8.76
CA CYS A 30 -4.12 15.89 7.58
C CYS A 30 -3.32 16.33 6.34
N LYS A 31 -2.45 17.34 6.47
CA LYS A 31 -1.57 17.80 5.38
C LYS A 31 -0.54 16.76 5.00
N LEU A 32 -0.02 16.00 5.96
CA LEU A 32 0.88 14.88 5.74
C LEU A 32 0.17 13.74 5.01
N ALA A 33 -1.10 13.48 5.30
CA ALA A 33 -1.89 12.51 4.53
C ALA A 33 -2.19 13.01 3.10
N LEU A 34 -2.48 14.30 2.93
CA LEU A 34 -2.63 14.92 1.60
C LEU A 34 -1.33 14.89 0.79
N ARG A 35 -0.21 15.24 1.41
CA ARG A 35 1.13 15.17 0.81
C ARG A 35 1.62 13.74 0.65
N GLY A 36 1.19 12.83 1.50
CA GLY A 36 1.48 11.40 1.44
C GLY A 36 1.05 10.83 0.10
N ARG A 37 -0.12 11.24 -0.40
CA ARG A 37 -0.59 10.92 -1.76
C ARG A 37 0.36 11.40 -2.88
N LEU A 38 1.11 12.48 -2.65
CA LEU A 38 2.12 12.99 -3.59
C LEU A 38 3.50 12.33 -3.41
N ASN A 39 3.72 11.62 -2.30
CA ASN A 39 4.90 10.80 -2.04
C ASN A 39 4.63 9.30 -2.21
N ASP A 40 3.47 8.96 -2.79
CA ASP A 40 3.11 7.60 -3.16
C ASP A 40 4.19 6.99 -4.07
N ILE A 41 5.04 6.12 -3.50
CA ILE A 41 6.06 5.36 -4.25
C ILE A 41 5.42 4.62 -5.42
N CYS A 42 4.21 4.09 -5.19
CA CYS A 42 3.41 3.42 -6.20
C CYS A 42 3.06 4.33 -7.40
N TYR A 43 2.80 5.60 -7.15
CA TYR A 43 2.48 6.57 -8.21
C TYR A 43 3.73 7.13 -8.88
N ARG A 44 4.80 7.39 -8.12
CA ARG A 44 6.02 8.01 -8.64
C ARG A 44 6.91 7.05 -9.42
N SER A 45 7.08 5.84 -8.94
CA SER A 45 8.10 4.90 -9.44
C SER A 45 7.52 3.55 -9.87
N ASN A 46 6.25 3.28 -9.53
CA ASN A 46 5.56 2.01 -9.75
C ASN A 46 6.48 0.79 -9.60
N PRO A 47 6.96 0.50 -8.37
CA PRO A 47 8.05 -0.46 -8.17
C PRO A 47 7.66 -1.93 -8.44
N CYS A 48 6.38 -2.24 -8.62
CA CYS A 48 5.90 -3.60 -8.83
C CYS A 48 5.98 -3.99 -10.32
N LEU A 49 6.63 -5.11 -10.61
CA LEU A 49 6.80 -5.63 -11.96
C LEU A 49 5.67 -6.60 -12.34
N HIS A 50 5.61 -6.96 -13.63
CA HIS A 50 4.73 -8.02 -14.17
C HIS A 50 3.23 -7.86 -13.84
N GLY A 51 2.76 -6.62 -13.69
CA GLY A 51 1.35 -6.34 -13.39
C GLY A 51 0.97 -6.45 -11.91
N GLY A 52 1.95 -6.52 -11.00
CA GLY A 52 1.68 -6.52 -9.56
C GLY A 52 0.98 -5.23 -9.08
N SER A 53 0.04 -5.37 -8.15
CA SER A 53 -0.70 -4.24 -7.59
C SER A 53 0.10 -3.54 -6.48
N CYS A 54 0.43 -2.27 -6.64
CA CYS A 54 1.17 -1.50 -5.64
C CYS A 54 0.22 -0.86 -4.61
N SER A 55 0.47 -1.11 -3.33
CA SER A 55 -0.25 -0.50 -2.20
C SER A 55 0.72 0.26 -1.29
N GLN A 56 0.48 1.54 -1.03
CA GLN A 56 1.25 2.30 -0.04
C GLN A 56 0.91 1.84 1.39
N ILE A 57 1.93 1.57 2.20
CA ILE A 57 1.79 1.21 3.63
C ILE A 57 2.67 2.14 4.48
N SER A 58 2.19 2.56 5.65
CA SER A 58 2.92 3.46 6.56
C SER A 58 3.40 2.72 7.82
N PRO A 59 4.65 2.92 8.35
CA PRO A 59 5.89 3.32 7.69
C PRO A 59 6.98 2.22 7.66
N ASN A 60 7.79 2.25 6.59
CA ASN A 60 8.93 1.41 6.21
C ASN A 60 8.65 -0.08 5.93
N PRO A 61 8.79 -0.54 4.67
CA PRO A 61 9.39 0.12 3.49
C PRO A 61 8.49 1.12 2.74
N GLY A 62 7.33 1.49 3.26
CA GLY A 62 6.50 2.55 2.65
C GLY A 62 5.59 2.06 1.51
N PHE A 63 5.77 0.82 1.04
CA PHE A 63 4.95 0.22 -0.01
C PHE A 63 4.95 -1.31 0.11
N LYS A 64 3.90 -1.94 -0.42
CA LYS A 64 3.77 -3.39 -0.59
C LYS A 64 3.22 -3.69 -1.97
N CYS A 65 3.91 -4.55 -2.71
CA CYS A 65 3.41 -5.13 -3.95
C CYS A 65 2.55 -6.35 -3.61
N ARG A 66 1.43 -6.52 -4.30
CA ARG A 66 0.67 -7.78 -4.34
C ARG A 66 0.90 -8.42 -5.69
N CYS A 67 1.55 -9.59 -5.69
CA CYS A 67 1.87 -10.33 -6.89
C CYS A 67 0.88 -11.47 -7.17
N GLU A 68 -0.14 -11.65 -6.33
CA GLU A 68 -1.18 -12.67 -6.46
C GLU A 68 -1.82 -12.63 -7.86
N GLY A 69 -1.89 -13.77 -8.54
CA GLY A 69 -2.46 -13.89 -9.89
C GLY A 69 -1.55 -13.44 -11.03
N THR A 70 -0.36 -12.90 -10.76
CA THR A 70 0.62 -12.55 -11.81
C THR A 70 1.53 -13.72 -12.20
N GLY A 71 1.63 -14.75 -11.35
CA GLY A 71 2.62 -15.83 -11.51
C GLY A 71 4.03 -15.43 -11.11
N TYR A 72 4.17 -14.32 -10.37
CA TYR A 72 5.43 -13.85 -9.79
C TYR A 72 5.29 -13.66 -8.27
N TYR A 73 6.42 -13.61 -7.57
CA TYR A 73 6.50 -13.40 -6.12
C TYR A 73 7.71 -12.53 -5.77
N GLY A 74 7.75 -12.04 -4.53
CA GLY A 74 8.86 -11.23 -4.02
C GLY A 74 8.45 -9.80 -3.73
N THR A 75 9.41 -8.96 -3.32
CA THR A 75 9.12 -7.60 -2.84
C THR A 75 8.56 -6.68 -3.93
N ARG A 76 8.91 -6.95 -5.18
CA ARG A 76 8.55 -6.19 -6.38
C ARG A 76 7.97 -7.09 -7.47
N CYS A 77 7.55 -8.31 -7.12
CA CYS A 77 7.12 -9.33 -8.10
C CYS A 77 8.22 -9.67 -9.12
N GLU A 78 9.48 -9.67 -8.68
CA GLU A 78 10.64 -9.87 -9.55
C GLU A 78 10.98 -11.35 -9.83
N LYS A 79 10.44 -12.29 -9.04
CA LYS A 79 10.76 -13.72 -9.15
C LYS A 79 9.59 -14.48 -9.76
N SER A 80 9.83 -15.31 -10.76
CA SER A 80 8.80 -16.17 -11.37
C SER A 80 8.43 -17.32 -10.44
N CYS A 81 7.13 -17.56 -10.26
CA CYS A 81 6.65 -18.68 -9.47
C CYS A 81 7.20 -20.02 -10.01
N PRO A 82 7.73 -20.90 -9.15
CA PRO A 82 8.15 -22.22 -9.58
C PRO A 82 6.92 -23.00 -10.08
N ALA A 83 7.02 -23.58 -11.27
CA ALA A 83 5.99 -24.50 -11.75
C ALA A 83 5.84 -25.64 -10.73
N SER A 84 4.61 -25.98 -10.38
CA SER A 84 4.23 -26.97 -9.34
C SER A 84 4.89 -28.36 -9.48
N ASN A 85 5.64 -28.60 -10.55
CA ASN A 85 6.35 -29.84 -10.85
C ASN A 85 7.87 -29.76 -10.62
N ASN A 86 8.39 -28.66 -10.05
CA ASN A 86 9.82 -28.53 -9.75
C ASN A 86 10.16 -29.11 -8.37
N LEU A 87 10.59 -30.37 -8.35
CA LEU A 87 11.23 -31.09 -7.23
C LEU A 87 12.51 -30.42 -6.68
N ARG A 88 12.87 -29.24 -7.18
CA ARG A 88 14.06 -28.45 -6.85
C ARG A 88 13.75 -27.25 -5.94
N TYR A 89 12.48 -26.95 -5.66
CA TYR A 89 12.13 -25.86 -4.75
C TYR A 89 12.31 -26.31 -3.30
N ARG A 90 13.45 -25.97 -2.70
CA ARG A 90 13.80 -26.30 -1.33
C ARG A 90 13.43 -25.14 -0.42
N GLY A 91 12.17 -25.09 0.05
CA GLY A 91 11.69 -24.04 0.95
C GLY A 91 10.16 -23.92 1.02
N PRO A 92 9.63 -23.04 1.89
CA PRO A 92 8.20 -22.75 1.96
C PRO A 92 7.71 -22.15 0.63
N PHE A 93 6.67 -22.75 0.06
CA PHE A 93 6.07 -22.30 -1.19
C PHE A 93 5.51 -20.87 -1.02
N PRO A 94 5.76 -19.93 -1.94
CA PRO A 94 5.27 -18.56 -1.80
C PRO A 94 3.74 -18.54 -1.87
N TYR A 95 3.09 -17.92 -0.89
CA TYR A 95 1.63 -17.78 -0.88
C TYR A 95 1.12 -17.00 -2.10
N GLU A 96 1.93 -16.06 -2.61
CA GLU A 96 1.62 -15.26 -3.81
C GLU A 96 1.53 -16.11 -5.09
N CYS A 97 2.07 -17.33 -5.07
CA CYS A 97 2.08 -18.27 -6.20
C CYS A 97 0.96 -19.32 -6.12
N VAL A 98 0.17 -19.35 -5.04
CA VAL A 98 -0.93 -20.31 -4.89
C VAL A 98 -2.12 -19.79 -5.67
N VAL A 99 -2.46 -20.46 -6.77
CA VAL A 99 -3.68 -20.21 -7.53
C VAL A 99 -4.78 -21.10 -6.91
N ILE A 100 -5.77 -20.49 -6.26
CA ILE A 100 -6.92 -21.18 -5.66
C ILE A 100 -8.05 -21.25 -6.68
#